data_AF-A0A016U3I0-F1
#
_entry.id   AF-A0A016U3I0-F1
#
_cell.length_a   1.000
_cell.length_b   1.000
_cell.length_c   1.000
_cell.angle_alpha   90.00
_cell.angle_beta   90.00
_cell.angle_gamma   90.00
#
_symmetry.space_group_name_H-M   'P 1'
#
loop_
_entity.id
_entity.type
_entity.pdbx_description
1 polymer ?
#
loop_
_entity_poly.entity_id
_entity_poly.type
_entity_poly.pdbx_seq_one_letter_code
_entity_poly.pdbx_strand_id
1 'polypeptide(L)' 'MHLDRHLPYFLRGRVVTGFGRGGKQLGCPTANIEEAVVEALPPDFPCGVFYGLARVEGDQVSCLVVLLLSEEV' A
#
# COMPACT_ATOMS: atom_id res chain seq x y z
N MET A 1 10.35 -9.00 -14.76
CA MET A 1 9.58 -8.84 -13.51
C MET A 1 8.46 -9.85 -13.53
N HIS A 2 8.40 -10.75 -12.56
CA HIS A 2 7.36 -11.79 -12.47
C HIS A 2 6.50 -11.53 -11.24
N LEU A 3 5.75 -10.43 -11.28
CA LEU A 3 4.79 -10.05 -10.24
C LEU A 3 3.79 -11.19 -9.93
N ASP A 4 3.45 -11.97 -10.95
CA ASP A 4 2.54 -13.13 -10.85
C ASP A 4 3.00 -14.19 -9.83
N ARG A 5 4.29 -14.22 -9.48
CA ARG A 5 4.84 -15.16 -8.48
C ARG A 5 4.56 -14.74 -7.04
N HIS A 6 4.30 -13.46 -6.82
CA HIS A 6 4.08 -12.88 -5.50
C HIS A 6 2.60 -12.61 -5.21
N LEU A 7 1.75 -12.65 -6.24
CA LEU A 7 0.32 -12.41 -6.10
C LEU A 7 -0.46 -13.73 -5.91
N PRO A 8 -1.49 -13.74 -5.03
CA PRO A 8 -1.90 -12.66 -4.15
C PRO A 8 -0.91 -12.41 -3.01
N TYR A 9 -0.53 -11.15 -2.80
CA TYR A 9 0.33 -10.75 -1.70
C TYR A 9 -0.50 -10.24 -0.54
N PHE A 10 -0.30 -10.82 0.65
CA PHE A 10 -1.02 -10.44 1.86
C PHE A 10 -0.09 -9.69 2.81
N LEU A 11 -0.53 -8.52 3.26
CA LEU A 11 0.17 -7.73 4.25
C LEU A 11 -0.78 -7.19 5.31
N ARG A 12 -0.25 -6.91 6.49
CA ARG A 12 -0.93 -6.24 7.60
C ARG A 12 0.08 -5.30 8.22
N GLY A 13 -0.36 -4.07 8.48
CA GLY A 13 0.47 -3.07 9.16
C GLY A 13 -0.40 -1.97 9.73
N ARG A 14 0.21 -1.17 10.58
CA ARG A 14 -0.44 0.01 11.14
C ARG A 14 -0.60 1.10 10.07
N VAL A 15 -1.75 1.76 10.06
CA VAL A 15 -1.95 2.99 9.29
C VAL A 15 -1.18 4.14 9.96
N VAL A 16 -0.30 4.80 9.22
CA VAL A 16 0.57 5.88 9.71
C VAL A 16 0.34 7.20 8.96
N THR A 17 0.75 8.31 9.57
CA THR A 17 0.69 9.64 8.97
C THR A 17 1.79 9.81 7.91
N GLY A 18 1.45 10.37 6.74
CA GLY A 18 2.43 10.70 5.70
C GLY A 18 3.00 12.11 5.78
N PHE A 19 3.79 12.47 4.78
CA PHE A 19 4.64 13.68 4.72
C PHE A 19 3.93 14.97 4.22
N GLY A 20 2.62 15.12 4.43
CA GLY A 20 1.97 16.44 4.32
C GLY A 20 1.57 16.93 2.91
N ARG A 21 1.24 16.04 1.97
CA ARG A 21 0.39 16.36 0.80
C ARG A 21 -0.76 15.37 0.78
N GLY A 22 -1.93 15.81 1.27
CA GLY A 22 -3.03 14.91 1.55
C GLY A 22 -3.87 14.61 0.32
N GLY A 23 -4.08 13.33 0.00
CA GLY A 23 -5.13 12.91 -0.93
C GLY A 23 -6.53 13.41 -0.54
N LYS A 24 -6.73 13.82 0.72
CA LYS A 24 -7.92 14.57 1.19
C LYS A 24 -8.17 15.87 0.42
N GLN A 25 -7.13 16.58 -0.02
CA GLN A 25 -7.28 17.81 -0.83
C GLN A 25 -7.69 17.49 -2.28
N LEU A 26 -7.44 16.27 -2.75
CA LEU A 26 -7.78 15.77 -4.08
C LEU A 26 -9.08 14.93 -4.07
N GLY A 27 -9.76 14.80 -2.93
CA GLY A 27 -10.96 13.97 -2.78
C GLY A 27 -10.72 12.45 -2.76
N CYS A 28 -9.46 12.02 -2.73
CA CYS A 28 -9.07 10.60 -2.70
C CYS A 28 -8.22 10.33 -1.45
N PRO A 29 -8.84 10.00 -0.30
CA PRO A 29 -8.08 9.75 0.93
C PRO A 29 -7.16 8.53 0.76
N THR A 30 -5.87 8.73 1.05
CA THR A 30 -4.87 7.67 1.05
C THR A 30 -4.47 7.32 2.49
N ALA A 31 -4.25 6.04 2.75
CA ALA A 31 -3.73 5.52 4.02
C ALA A 31 -2.33 4.96 3.78
N ASN A 32 -1.34 5.45 4.51
CA ASN A 32 0.02 4.92 4.43
C ASN A 32 0.18 3.76 5.42
N ILE A 33 0.99 2.78 5.04
CA ILE A 33 1.37 1.67 5.91
C ILE A 33 2.76 1.93 6.50
N GLU A 34 3.04 1.35 7.67
CA GLU A 34 4.35 1.48 8.32
C GLU A 34 5.50 0.94 7.44
N GLU A 35 6.64 1.64 7.47
CA GLU A 35 7.80 1.37 6.61
C GLU A 35 8.31 -0.06 6.73
N ALA A 36 8.33 -0.61 7.95
CA ALA A 36 8.79 -1.98 8.21
C ALA A 36 8.02 -3.05 7.43
N VAL A 37 6.76 -2.80 7.05
CA VAL A 37 5.98 -3.73 6.21
C VAL A 37 6.39 -3.62 4.74
N VAL A 38 6.78 -2.43 4.29
CA VAL A 38 7.26 -2.17 2.93
C VAL A 38 8.67 -2.74 2.74
N GLU A 39 9.56 -2.55 3.72
CA GLU A 39 10.92 -3.11 3.72
C GLU A 39 10.93 -4.65 3.70
N ALA A 40 9.87 -5.29 4.19
CA ALA A 40 9.69 -6.74 4.19
C ALA A 40 9.17 -7.30 2.84
N LEU A 41 8.86 -6.45 1.86
CA LEU A 41 8.45 -6.91 0.53
C LEU A 41 9.59 -7.68 -0.16
N PRO A 42 9.26 -8.64 -1.06
CA PRO A 42 10.26 -9.25 -1.91
C PRO A 42 11.08 -8.19 -2.66
N PRO A 43 12.41 -8.33 -2.76
CA PRO A 43 13.27 -7.32 -3.38
C PRO A 43 13.00 -7.11 -4.88
N ASP A 44 12.32 -8.05 -5.53
CA ASP A 44 11.86 -7.97 -6.91
C ASP A 44 10.39 -7.53 -7.05
N PHE A 45 9.74 -7.12 -5.94
CA PHE A 45 8.39 -6.56 -5.98
C PHE A 45 8.45 -5.17 -6.63
N PRO A 46 7.80 -4.98 -7.79
CA PRO A 46 7.94 -3.74 -8.56
C PRO A 46 7.20 -2.59 -7.86
N CYS A 47 7.74 -1.37 -7.99
CA CYS A 47 6.97 -0.16 -7.71
C CYS A 47 5.83 -0.01 -8.74
N GLY A 48 4.72 0.60 -8.34
CA GLY A 48 3.58 0.80 -9.22
C GLY A 48 2.24 0.93 -8.50
N VAL A 49 1.16 0.82 -9.28
CA VAL A 49 -0.22 0.86 -8.82
C VAL A 49 -0.82 -0.54 -8.90
N PHE A 50 -1.31 -1.04 -7.77
CA PHE A 50 -1.93 -2.35 -7.62
C PHE A 50 -3.38 -2.19 -7.18
N TYR A 51 -4.17 -3.26 -7.31
CA TYR A 51 -5.53 -3.31 -6.80
C TYR A 51 -5.74 -4.60 -6.01
N GLY A 52 -6.70 -4.57 -5.09
CA GLY A 52 -7.01 -5.74 -4.27
C GLY A 52 -8.08 -5.45 -3.25
N LEU A 53 -8.01 -6.19 -2.15
CA LEU A 53 -8.93 -6.07 -1.02
C LEU A 53 -8.18 -5.57 0.21
N ALA A 54 -8.84 -4.71 0.98
CA ALA A 54 -8.33 -4.21 2.26
C ALA A 54 -9.45 -4.15 3.28
N ARG A 55 -9.05 -4.16 4.54
CA ARG A 55 -9.95 -4.05 5.68
C ARG A 55 -9.24 -3.34 6.81
N VAL A 56 -9.91 -2.37 7.43
CA VAL A 56 -9.52 -1.84 8.74
C VAL A 56 -10.14 -2.71 9.84
N GLU A 57 -9.40 -2.96 10.92
CA GLU A 57 -9.89 -3.82 12.00
C GLU A 57 -11.24 -3.33 12.54
N GLY A 58 -12.26 -4.20 12.52
CA GLY A 58 -13.64 -3.87 12.88
C GLY A 58 -14.56 -3.52 11.72
N ASP A 59 -14.02 -3.28 10.51
CA ASP A 59 -14.79 -2.88 9.33
C ASP A 59 -15.00 -4.03 8.33
N GLN A 60 -15.82 -3.76 7.30
CA GLN A 60 -16.03 -4.66 6.16
C GLN A 60 -14.85 -4.60 5.18
N VAL A 61 -14.63 -5.70 4.45
CA VAL A 61 -13.66 -5.73 3.36
C VAL A 61 -14.13 -4.84 2.21
N SER A 62 -13.23 -4.00 1.70
CA SER A 62 -13.50 -3.09 0.58
C SER A 62 -12.41 -3.23 -0.49
N CYS A 63 -12.76 -2.88 -1.74
CA CYS A 63 -11.77 -2.78 -2.81
C CYS A 63 -10.86 -1.57 -2.56
N LEU A 64 -9.55 -1.73 -2.79
CA LEU A 64 -8.61 -0.61 -2.78
C LEU A 64 -7.68 -0.62 -3.98
N VAL A 65 -7.06 0.54 -4.19
CA VAL A 65 -5.89 0.73 -5.02
C VAL A 65 -4.69 1.00 -4.09
N VAL A 66 -3.59 0.28 -4.28
CA VAL A 66 -2.34 0.45 -3.54
C VAL A 66 -1.33 1.12 -4.44
N LEU A 67 -0.68 2.17 -3.94
CA LEU A 67 0.44 2.81 -4.60
C LEU A 67 1.72 2.45 -3.83
N LEU A 68 2.66 1.78 -4.51
CA LEU A 68 3.99 1.51 -4.00
C LEU A 68 5.00 2.36 -4.79
N LEU A 69 5.71 3.21 -4.07
CA LEU A 69 6.75 4.09 -4.62
C LEU A 69 8.09 3.71 -3.99
N SER A 70 9.15 3.76 -4.77
CA SER A 70 10.50 3.83 -4.22
C SER A 70 10.73 5.23 -3.67
N GLU A 71 11.43 5.35 -2.54
CA GLU A 71 12.02 6.64 -2.18
C GLU A 71 13.10 6.97 -3.22
N GLU A 72 12.76 7.81 -4.21
CA GLU A 72 13.77 8.54 -4.97
C GLU A 72 14.15 9.77 -4.15
N VAL A 73 15.34 9.73 -3.55
CA VAL A 73 16.07 10.93 -3.09
C VAL A 73 16.75 11.56 -4.30
#